data_AF-A0A2G5VGE9-F1
#
_entry.id   AF-A0A2G5VGE9-F1
#
_cell.length_a   1.000
_cell.length_b   1.000
_cell.length_c   1.000
_cell.angle_alpha   90.00
_cell.angle_beta   90.00
_cell.angle_gamma   90.00
#
_symmetry.space_group_name_H-M   'P 1'
#
loop_
_entity.id
_entity.type
_entity.pdbx_description
1 polymer ?
#
loop_
_entity_poly.entity_id
_entity_poly.type
_entity_poly.pdbx_seq_one_letter_code
_entity_poly.pdbx_strand_id
1 'polypeptide(L)'
;MKRTTNDQQGSFQSDYFLTQLSNFTEAKFSLFEHAPANERRDRFRNHIERDEMPLINFRSRPFLFNGIWVKVFGTMNSESLDGRVRFERFQQVEEEPIGLTDAEIAALRRDGLNI
;
A
#
# COMPACT_ATOMS: atom_id res chain seq x y z
N MET A 1 -21.49 -4.87 -6.52
CA MET A 1 -20.45 -5.38 -7.45
C MET A 1 -19.11 -5.35 -6.71
N LYS A 2 -18.48 -6.50 -6.43
CA LYS A 2 -17.18 -6.54 -5.74
C LYS A 2 -16.10 -6.03 -6.69
N ARG A 3 -15.31 -5.03 -6.26
CA ARG A 3 -14.20 -4.46 -7.06
C ARG A 3 -12.90 -5.25 -6.90
N THR A 4 -12.85 -6.20 -5.97
CA THR A 4 -11.66 -7.00 -5.64
C THR A 4 -11.70 -8.36 -6.32
N THR A 5 -10.54 -8.89 -6.68
CA THR A 5 -10.41 -10.29 -7.11
C THR A 5 -10.63 -11.23 -5.92
N ASN A 6 -11.17 -12.42 -6.18
CA ASN A 6 -11.41 -13.43 -5.13
C ASN A 6 -10.10 -14.05 -4.63
N ASP A 7 -9.14 -14.30 -5.52
CA ASP A 7 -7.80 -14.79 -5.19
C ASP A 7 -6.76 -13.69 -5.42
N GLN A 8 -6.63 -12.80 -4.43
CA GLN A 8 -5.68 -11.68 -4.52
C GLN A 8 -4.22 -12.13 -4.49
N GLN A 9 -3.91 -13.22 -3.79
CA GLN A 9 -2.54 -13.70 -3.65
C GLN A 9 -2.05 -14.38 -4.92
N GLY A 10 -2.85 -15.30 -5.47
CA GLY A 10 -2.54 -15.93 -6.76
C GLY A 10 -2.53 -14.90 -7.89
N SER A 11 -3.48 -13.95 -7.90
CA SER A 11 -3.49 -12.89 -8.92
C SER A 11 -2.24 -11.99 -8.85
N PHE A 12 -1.75 -11.63 -7.66
CA PHE A 12 -0.54 -10.82 -7.53
C PHE A 12 0.74 -11.58 -7.98
N GLN A 13 0.81 -12.88 -7.71
CA GLN A 13 1.97 -13.72 -8.07
C GLN A 13 1.98 -14.21 -9.52
N SER A 14 0.80 -14.33 -10.14
CA SER A 14 0.65 -14.78 -11.54
C SER A 14 0.60 -13.62 -12.53
N ASP A 15 0.23 -12.42 -12.09
CA ASP A 15 0.29 -11.23 -12.91
C ASP A 15 1.75 -10.84 -13.13
N TYR A 16 2.19 -11.01 -14.38
CA TYR A 16 3.57 -10.74 -14.80
C TYR A 16 3.98 -9.29 -14.50
N PHE A 17 3.07 -8.34 -14.69
CA PHE A 17 3.35 -6.92 -14.47
C PHE A 17 3.52 -6.62 -12.97
N LEU A 18 2.66 -7.18 -12.12
CA LEU A 18 2.78 -7.03 -10.66
C LEU A 18 4.02 -7.73 -10.09
N THR A 19 4.39 -8.87 -10.66
CA THR A 19 5.61 -9.60 -10.29
C THR A 19 6.88 -8.81 -10.68
N GLN A 20 6.86 -8.09 -11.80
CA GLN A 20 7.94 -7.17 -12.12
C GLN A 20 7.98 -5.99 -11.14
N LEU A 21 6.82 -5.41 -10.84
CA LEU A 21 6.69 -4.29 -9.91
C LEU A 21 6.96 -4.64 -8.45
N SER A 22 6.98 -5.92 -8.08
CA SER A 22 7.40 -6.35 -6.73
C SER A 22 8.91 -6.21 -6.51
N ASN A 23 9.68 -6.07 -7.59
CA ASN A 23 11.09 -5.68 -7.53
C ASN A 23 11.23 -4.15 -7.59
N PHE A 24 12.35 -3.62 -7.09
CA PHE A 24 12.62 -2.19 -7.19
C PHE A 24 12.82 -1.76 -8.65
N THR A 25 11.86 -1.00 -9.15
CA THR A 25 11.84 -0.42 -10.49
C THR A 25 12.12 1.08 -10.43
N GLU A 26 12.71 1.62 -11.49
CA GLU A 26 12.95 3.06 -11.59
C GLU A 26 11.63 3.82 -11.70
N ALA A 27 11.53 4.94 -11.01
CA ALA A 27 10.36 5.81 -11.01
C ALA A 27 10.78 7.27 -11.12
N LYS A 28 9.93 8.08 -11.74
CA LYS A 28 10.12 9.53 -11.85
C LYS A 28 8.89 10.24 -11.31
N PHE A 29 9.10 11.41 -10.70
CA PHE A 29 7.99 12.27 -10.33
C PHE A 29 7.34 12.87 -11.58
N SER A 30 6.13 12.44 -11.91
CA SER A 30 5.43 12.83 -13.13
C SER A 30 4.41 13.96 -12.97
N LEU A 31 4.07 14.34 -11.73
CA LEU A 31 3.18 15.50 -11.51
C LEU A 31 3.88 16.78 -11.98
N PHE A 32 3.13 17.63 -12.67
CA PHE A 32 3.63 18.89 -13.22
C PHE A 32 4.80 18.72 -14.19
N GLU A 33 4.87 17.62 -14.95
CA GLU A 33 5.91 17.42 -15.97
C GLU A 33 6.02 18.57 -16.98
N HIS A 34 4.92 19.28 -17.23
CA HIS A 34 4.85 20.46 -18.08
C HIS A 34 5.44 21.73 -17.44
N ALA A 35 5.67 21.73 -16.12
CA ALA A 35 6.20 22.88 -15.38
C ALA A 35 7.74 22.88 -15.36
N PRO A 36 8.38 24.05 -15.21
CA PRO A 36 9.82 24.16 -15.06
C PRO A 36 10.35 23.34 -13.87
N ALA A 37 11.58 22.83 -13.97
CA ALA A 37 12.17 21.93 -12.97
C ALA A 37 12.15 22.51 -11.54
N ASN A 38 12.36 23.81 -11.39
CA ASN A 38 12.34 24.47 -10.07
C ASN A 38 10.93 24.44 -9.45
N GLU A 39 9.89 24.68 -10.23
CA GLU A 39 8.50 24.60 -9.75
C GLU A 39 8.15 23.16 -9.37
N ARG A 40 8.57 22.16 -10.15
CA ARG A 40 8.38 20.74 -9.82
C ARG A 40 9.03 20.37 -8.48
N ARG A 41 10.24 20.86 -8.23
CA ARG A 41 10.97 20.65 -6.96
C ARG A 41 10.25 21.30 -5.79
N ASP A 42 9.78 22.53 -5.93
CA ASP A 42 9.03 23.23 -4.88
C ASP A 42 7.72 22.50 -4.57
N ARG A 43 6.98 22.08 -5.60
CA ARG A 43 5.74 21.29 -5.44
C ARG A 43 6.01 19.95 -4.76
N PHE A 44 7.08 19.26 -5.15
CA PHE A 44 7.48 18.00 -4.53
C PHE A 44 7.85 18.19 -3.06
N ARG A 45 8.71 19.18 -2.74
CA ARG A 45 9.09 19.53 -1.36
C ARG A 45 7.87 19.87 -0.51
N ASN A 46 6.97 20.72 -1.00
CA ASN A 46 5.74 21.10 -0.30
C ASN A 46 4.80 19.89 -0.08
N HIS A 47 4.87 18.87 -0.95
CA HIS A 47 4.08 17.64 -0.81
C HIS A 47 4.69 16.66 0.20
N ILE A 48 5.97 16.79 0.52
CA ILE A 48 6.74 15.86 1.36
C ILE A 48 7.32 16.60 2.59
N GLU A 49 6.64 17.63 3.08
CA GLU A 49 7.10 18.37 4.26
C GLU A 49 7.11 17.48 5.51
N ARG A 50 8.28 16.87 5.77
CA ARG A 50 8.93 16.53 7.05
C ARG A 50 9.91 15.39 6.80
N ASP A 51 11.11 15.73 6.31
CA ASP A 51 12.38 15.15 6.77
C ASP A 51 13.50 15.72 5.89
N GLU A 52 14.50 16.30 6.55
CA GLU A 52 15.67 16.97 5.99
C GLU A 52 16.65 15.98 5.32
N MET A 53 16.18 15.17 4.37
CA MET A 53 17.02 14.26 3.61
C MET A 53 16.86 14.46 2.09
N PRO A 54 17.96 14.36 1.31
CA PRO A 54 17.89 14.40 -0.16
C PRO A 54 17.17 13.17 -0.74
N LEU A 55 16.97 12.12 0.06
CA LEU A 55 16.21 10.92 -0.27
C LEU A 55 14.95 10.87 0.59
N ILE A 56 13.80 10.98 -0.04
CA ILE A 56 12.52 10.83 0.63
C ILE A 56 12.09 9.37 0.55
N ASN A 57 11.87 8.76 1.71
CA ASN A 57 11.18 7.47 1.79
C ASN A 57 9.69 7.70 1.50
N PHE A 58 9.22 7.20 0.36
CA PHE A 58 7.81 7.24 -0.01
C PHE A 58 7.12 5.96 0.47
N ARG A 59 5.97 6.11 1.12
CA ARG A 59 5.04 5.03 1.38
C ARG A 59 3.62 5.48 1.06
N SER A 60 2.98 4.82 0.11
CA SER A 60 1.61 5.15 -0.25
C SER A 60 0.63 4.67 0.83
N ARG A 61 -0.55 5.31 0.86
CA ARG A 61 -1.74 4.66 1.43
C ARG A 61 -2.07 3.41 0.59
N PRO A 62 -2.70 2.37 1.17
CA PRO A 62 -3.15 1.24 0.38
C PRO A 62 -4.19 1.67 -0.66
N PHE A 63 -4.09 1.13 -1.86
CA PHE A 63 -5.03 1.39 -2.96
C PHE A 63 -5.29 0.12 -3.75
N LEU A 64 -6.37 0.14 -4.52
CA LEU A 64 -6.77 -0.97 -5.38
C LEU A 64 -6.12 -0.81 -6.76
N PHE A 65 -5.36 -1.81 -7.18
CA PHE A 65 -4.73 -1.87 -8.49
C PHE A 65 -5.08 -3.20 -9.16
N ASN A 66 -5.72 -3.16 -10.33
CA ASN A 66 -6.25 -4.36 -11.01
C ASN A 66 -7.04 -5.30 -10.09
N GLY A 67 -7.80 -4.74 -9.14
CA GLY A 67 -8.60 -5.52 -8.19
C GLY A 67 -7.81 -6.14 -7.02
N ILE A 68 -6.53 -5.82 -6.87
CA ILE A 68 -5.66 -6.26 -5.78
C ILE A 68 -5.30 -5.08 -4.89
N TRP A 69 -5.40 -5.28 -3.57
CA TRP A 69 -4.94 -4.27 -2.62
C TRP A 69 -3.41 -4.27 -2.56
N VAL A 70 -2.83 -3.10 -2.83
CA VAL A 70 -1.38 -2.91 -2.87
C VAL A 70 -0.98 -1.65 -2.11
N LYS A 71 0.29 -1.59 -1.74
CA LYS A 71 0.98 -0.38 -1.31
C LYS A 71 2.24 -0.23 -2.16
N VAL A 72 2.69 1.01 -2.31
CA VAL A 72 3.93 1.34 -3.00
C VAL A 72 4.89 1.94 -1.99
N PHE A 73 6.16 1.52 -2.07
CA PHE A 73 7.23 1.93 -1.19
C PHE A 73 8.45 2.21 -2.03
N GLY A 74 9.25 3.19 -1.64
CA GLY A 74 10.45 3.50 -2.38
C GLY A 74 11.21 4.68 -1.82
N THR A 75 12.24 5.05 -2.55
CA THR A 75 13.00 6.28 -2.30
C THR A 75 12.92 7.17 -3.53
N MET A 76 12.93 8.48 -3.31
CA MET A 76 13.00 9.46 -4.39
C MET A 76 13.99 10.56 -4.02
N ASN A 77 14.86 10.92 -4.95
CA ASN A 77 15.76 12.04 -4.80
C ASN A 77 14.98 13.35 -4.97
N SER A 78 15.06 14.25 -3.99
CA SER A 78 14.30 15.50 -3.99
C SER A 78 14.80 16.57 -4.96
N GLU A 79 16.01 16.41 -5.50
CA GLU A 79 16.63 17.32 -6.46
C GLU A 79 16.47 16.85 -7.90
N SER A 80 16.77 15.57 -8.16
CA SER A 80 16.68 14.96 -9.49
C SER A 80 15.28 14.46 -9.82
N LEU A 81 14.44 14.22 -8.80
CA LEU A 81 13.10 13.65 -8.92
C LEU A 81 13.06 12.23 -9.52
N ASP A 82 14.21 11.55 -9.52
CA ASP A 82 14.33 10.14 -9.84
C ASP A 82 14.31 9.31 -8.56
N GLY A 83 13.76 8.10 -8.65
CA GLY A 83 13.61 7.23 -7.51
C GLY A 83 13.52 5.77 -7.90
N ARG A 84 13.36 4.92 -6.89
CA ARG A 84 13.06 3.50 -7.08
C ARG A 84 11.90 3.12 -6.19
N VAL A 85 10.91 2.44 -6.78
CA VAL A 85 9.72 1.99 -6.07
C VAL A 85 9.49 0.51 -6.30
N ARG A 86 8.79 -0.12 -5.36
CA ARG A 86 8.23 -1.45 -5.52
C ARG A 86 6.81 -1.50 -4.97
N PHE A 87 6.04 -2.46 -5.47
CA PHE A 87 4.70 -2.76 -5.03
C PHE A 87 4.76 -3.93 -4.07
N GLU A 88 3.99 -3.86 -2.98
CA GLU A 88 3.76 -5.01 -2.10
C GLU A 88 2.26 -5.18 -1.94
N ARG A 89 1.85 -6.45 -1.88
CA ARG A 89 0.47 -6.81 -1.56
C ARG A 89 0.13 -6.28 -0.17
N PHE A 90 -0.99 -5.58 -0.08
CA PHE A 90 -1.56 -5.18 1.19
C PHE A 90 -2.64 -6.18 1.58
N GLN A 91 -2.42 -6.92 2.67
CA GLN A 91 -3.48 -7.71 3.28
C GLN A 91 -4.19 -6.81 4.28
N GLN A 92 -5.47 -6.52 4.01
CA GLN A 92 -6.33 -6.00 5.06
C GLN A 92 -6.55 -7.19 6.01
N VAL A 93 -5.88 -7.18 7.16
CA VAL A 93 -6.21 -8.10 8.23
C VAL A 93 -7.60 -7.65 8.66
N GLU A 94 -8.62 -8.44 8.35
CA GLU A 94 -9.88 -8.33 9.07
C GLU A 94 -9.51 -8.67 10.51
N GLU A 95 -9.55 -7.69 11.41
CA GLU A 95 -9.42 -7.96 12.83
C GLU A 95 -10.50 -8.98 13.16
N GLU A 96 -10.09 -10.18 13.59
CA GLU A 96 -11.06 -11.11 14.15
C GLU A 96 -11.78 -10.39 15.30
N PRO A 97 -13.12 -10.44 15.35
CA PRO A 97 -13.86 -9.77 16.39
C PRO A 97 -13.29 -10.23 17.75
N ILE A 98 -12.79 -9.27 18.53
CA ILE A 98 -12.25 -9.55 19.86
C ILE A 98 -13.44 -9.89 20.75
N GLY A 99 -13.74 -11.17 20.88
CA GLY A 99 -14.87 -11.67 21.65
C GLY A 99 -15.23 -13.10 21.27
N LEU A 100 -15.93 -13.79 22.17
CA LEU A 100 -16.51 -15.09 21.88
C LEU A 100 -17.64 -14.90 20.88
N THR A 101 -17.71 -15.74 19.85
CA THR A 101 -18.86 -15.81 18.95
C THR A 101 -20.11 -16.25 19.73
N ASP A 102 -21.30 -15.93 19.24
CA ASP A 102 -22.55 -16.36 19.88
C ASP A 102 -22.64 -17.89 20.06
N ALA A 103 -22.00 -18.65 19.15
CA ALA A 103 -21.90 -20.10 19.24
C ALA A 103 -21.00 -20.55 20.40
N GLU A 104 -19.87 -19.88 20.61
CA GLU A 104 -18.96 -20.16 21.72
C GLU A 104 -19.55 -19.71 23.06
N ILE A 105 -20.25 -18.57 23.10
CA ILE A 105 -21.02 -18.12 24.27
C ILE A 105 -22.09 -19.16 24.62
N ALA A 106 -22.81 -19.67 23.62
CA ALA A 106 -23.82 -20.70 23.82
C ALA A 106 -23.22 -22.04 24.29
N ALA A 107 -22.03 -22.41 23.81
CA ALA A 107 -21.32 -23.59 24.26
C ALA A 107 -20.87 -23.46 25.73
N LEU A 108 -20.28 -22.34 26.11
CA LEU A 108 -19.85 -22.09 27.49
C LEU A 108 -21.02 -22.08 28.48
N ARG A 109 -22.18 -21.53 28.08
CA ARG A 109 -23.42 -21.59 28.87
C ARG A 109 -23.94 -23.02 29.04
N ARG A 110 -23.77 -23.89 28.04
CA ARG A 110 -24.13 -25.32 28.14
C ARG A 110 -23.20 -26.08 29.07
N ASP A 111 -21.92 -25.70 29.11
CA ASP A 111 -20.90 -26.27 29.99
C ASP A 111 -20.96 -25.72 31.43
N GLY A 112 -21.99 -24.93 31.76
CA GLY A 112 -22.25 -24.45 33.11
C GLY A 112 -21.37 -23.27 33.56
N LEU A 113 -20.58 -22.69 32.64
CA LEU A 113 -19.87 -21.45 32.88
C LEU A 113 -20.85 -20.27 32.80
N ASN A 114 -21.02 -19.57 33.92
CA ASN A 114 -21.88 -18.40 34.01
C ASN A 114 -21.11 -17.17 33.52
N ILE A 115 -21.09 -16.99 32.20
CA ILE A 115 -20.51 -15.83 31.49
C ILE A 115 -21.55 -14.76 31.15
#